data_AF-A0A1C4VX39-F1
#
_entry.id   AF-A0A1C4VX39-F1
#
_cell.length_a   1.000
_cell.length_b   1.000
_cell.length_c   1.000
_cell.angle_alpha   90.00
_cell.angle_beta   90.00
_cell.angle_gamma   90.00
#
_symmetry.space_group_name_H-M   'P 1'
#
loop_
_entity.id
_entity.type
_entity.pdbx_description
1 polymer ?
#
loop_
_entity_poly.entity_id
_entity_poly.type
_entity_poly.pdbx_seq_one_letter_code
_entity_poly.pdbx_strand_id
1 'polypeptide(L)'
;MALCCIGFAVVNIVFELTDRFADGPYAEYSTGIAVMNWLVVGLKAVGAAVALLSVASRPRFLPPVFLGVLVWGAFAMLAVYALGSVVQAIGMASGLAGSADQIDLAGVAYVLFFLMVAAGFGVLAISYSRRFRLRKGVVVLGALGAPVALGVILLAVPMLLAALGVMPAP
;
A
#
# COMPACT_ATOMS: atom_id res chain seq x y z
N MET A 1 4.50 6.20 11.40
CA MET A 1 3.73 6.05 10.13
C MET A 1 4.36 6.84 9.00
N ALA A 2 4.43 8.17 9.07
CA ALA A 2 5.10 8.96 8.02
C ALA A 2 6.53 8.47 7.73
N LEU A 3 7.35 8.27 8.76
CA LEU A 3 8.70 7.70 8.60
C LEU A 3 8.70 6.31 7.93
N CYS A 4 7.74 5.45 8.25
CA CYS A 4 7.63 4.12 7.63
C CYS A 4 7.26 4.23 6.15
N CYS A 5 6.37 5.15 5.79
CA CYS A 5 6.02 5.43 4.40
C CYS A 5 7.23 5.97 3.63
N ILE A 6 7.95 6.95 4.18
CA ILE A 6 9.15 7.51 3.55
C ILE A 6 10.26 6.47 3.43
N GLY A 7 10.53 5.70 4.49
CA GLY A 7 11.53 4.63 4.46
C GLY A 7 11.22 3.59 3.39
N PHE A 8 9.95 3.19 3.24
CA PHE A 8 9.54 2.30 2.18
C PHE A 8 9.74 2.92 0.79
N ALA A 9 9.35 4.19 0.60
CA ALA A 9 9.58 4.91 -0.65
C ALA A 9 11.07 4.97 -1.02
N VAL A 10 11.95 5.16 -0.03
CA VAL A 10 13.40 5.16 -0.25
C VAL A 10 13.89 3.79 -0.74
N VAL A 11 13.39 2.69 -0.18
CA VAL A 11 13.74 1.33 -0.66
C VAL A 11 13.34 1.16 -2.13
N ASN A 12 12.13 1.60 -2.50
CA ASN A 12 11.65 1.59 -3.88
C ASN A 12 12.56 2.43 -4.81
N ILE A 13 12.96 3.63 -4.39
CA ILE A 13 13.90 4.47 -5.15
C ILE A 13 15.27 3.79 -5.30
N VAL A 14 15.78 3.14 -4.25
CA VAL A 14 17.05 2.40 -4.32
C VAL A 14 16.95 1.26 -5.32
N PHE A 15 15.86 0.49 -5.33
CA PHE A 15 15.66 -0.58 -6.30
C PHE A 15 15.65 -0.08 -7.75
N GLU A 16 15.09 1.11 -7.97
CA GLU A 16 15.13 1.78 -9.27
C GLU A 16 16.55 2.19 -9.65
N LEU A 17 17.25 2.89 -8.74
CA LEU A 17 18.59 3.41 -8.99
C LEU A 17 19.65 2.33 -9.16
N THR A 18 19.42 1.13 -8.61
CA THR A 18 20.34 -0.01 -8.77
C THR A 18 19.89 -0.97 -9.86
N ASP A 19 18.90 -0.60 -10.68
CA ASP A 19 18.36 -1.44 -11.77
C ASP A 19 18.10 -2.89 -11.31
N ARG A 20 17.57 -3.06 -10.10
CA ARG A 20 17.55 -4.38 -9.44
C ARG A 20 16.77 -5.44 -10.24
N PHE A 21 15.86 -5.00 -11.08
CA PHE A 21 15.01 -5.87 -11.91
C PHE A 21 15.43 -5.89 -13.39
N ALA A 22 16.55 -5.26 -13.77
CA ALA A 22 17.03 -5.27 -15.16
C ALA A 22 17.55 -6.66 -15.58
N ASP A 23 18.08 -7.43 -14.62
CA ASP A 23 18.61 -8.77 -14.85
C ASP A 23 17.83 -9.84 -14.09
N GLY A 24 17.88 -11.08 -14.60
CA GLY A 24 17.31 -12.26 -13.95
C GLY A 24 15.84 -12.53 -14.31
N PRO A 25 15.08 -13.26 -13.46
CA PRO A 25 13.79 -13.83 -13.82
C PRO A 25 12.67 -12.80 -14.07
N TYR A 26 12.90 -11.52 -13.74
CA TYR A 26 11.94 -10.44 -13.93
C TYR A 26 12.37 -9.41 -14.99
N ALA A 27 13.46 -9.67 -15.73
CA ALA A 27 14.02 -8.74 -16.71
C ALA A 27 13.01 -8.30 -17.78
N GLU A 28 12.19 -9.25 -18.28
CA GLU A 28 11.14 -8.98 -19.27
C GLU A 28 10.01 -8.08 -18.73
N TYR A 29 9.86 -7.99 -17.41
CA TYR A 29 8.89 -7.14 -16.73
C TYR A 29 9.50 -5.86 -16.17
N SER A 30 10.81 -5.63 -16.35
CA SER A 30 11.57 -4.54 -15.74
C SER A 30 10.91 -3.16 -15.91
N THR A 31 10.46 -2.86 -17.13
CA THR A 31 9.80 -1.56 -17.42
C THR A 31 8.44 -1.45 -16.75
N GLY A 32 7.63 -2.50 -16.74
CA GLY A 32 6.37 -2.53 -16.01
C GLY A 32 6.57 -2.41 -14.49
N ILE A 33 7.59 -3.10 -13.95
CA ILE A 33 7.98 -3.02 -12.55
C ILE A 33 8.43 -1.60 -12.20
N ALA A 34 9.21 -0.93 -13.04
CA ALA A 34 9.61 0.47 -12.84
C ALA A 34 8.41 1.41 -12.69
N VAL A 35 7.40 1.29 -13.58
CA VAL A 35 6.18 2.11 -13.47
C VAL A 35 5.45 1.84 -12.15
N MET A 36 5.29 0.57 -11.79
CA MET A 36 4.65 0.18 -10.52
C MET A 36 5.46 0.66 -9.31
N ASN A 37 6.79 0.65 -9.42
CA ASN A 37 7.70 1.11 -8.39
C ASN A 37 7.51 2.61 -8.11
N TRP A 38 7.48 3.43 -9.16
CA TRP A 38 7.20 4.87 -9.05
C TRP A 38 5.78 5.17 -8.55
N LEU A 39 4.79 4.39 -8.96
CA LEU A 39 3.43 4.48 -8.43
C LEU A 39 3.42 4.24 -6.91
N VAL A 40 4.13 3.21 -6.44
CA VAL A 40 4.26 2.91 -5.01
C VAL A 40 4.96 4.06 -4.28
N VAL A 41 6.05 4.63 -4.82
CA VAL A 41 6.72 5.81 -4.26
C VAL A 41 5.72 6.96 -4.06
N GLY A 42 4.93 7.28 -5.09
CA GLY A 42 3.89 8.30 -5.04
C GLY A 42 2.84 8.03 -3.95
N LEU A 43 2.33 6.79 -3.88
CA LEU A 43 1.36 6.39 -2.85
C LEU A 43 1.93 6.49 -1.44
N LYS A 44 3.20 6.15 -1.24
CA LYS A 44 3.87 6.27 0.06
C LYS A 44 4.10 7.73 0.44
N ALA A 45 4.44 8.60 -0.51
CA ALA A 45 4.53 10.03 -0.27
C ALA A 45 3.17 10.62 0.17
N VAL A 46 2.08 10.25 -0.52
CA VAL A 46 0.72 10.63 -0.12
C VAL A 46 0.38 10.08 1.27
N GLY A 47 0.68 8.82 1.55
CA GLY A 47 0.48 8.22 2.87
C GLY A 47 1.23 8.97 3.99
N ALA A 48 2.48 9.39 3.73
CA ALA A 48 3.27 10.17 4.67
C ALA A 48 2.62 11.56 4.92
N ALA A 49 2.20 12.25 3.86
CA ALA A 49 1.51 13.53 3.97
C ALA A 49 0.20 13.40 4.76
N VAL A 50 -0.60 12.38 4.48
CA VAL A 50 -1.85 12.07 5.21
C VAL A 50 -1.57 11.83 6.69
N ALA A 51 -0.55 11.03 7.01
CA ALA A 51 -0.17 10.76 8.39
C ALA A 51 0.23 12.06 9.13
N LEU A 52 1.07 12.90 8.53
CA LEU A 52 1.48 14.18 9.12
C LEU A 52 0.31 15.15 9.30
N LEU A 53 -0.52 15.32 8.27
CA LEU A 53 -1.69 16.20 8.31
C LEU A 53 -2.72 15.75 9.34
N SER A 54 -2.86 14.44 9.57
CA SER A 54 -3.81 13.89 10.54
C SER A 54 -3.48 14.27 11.99
N VAL A 55 -2.21 14.52 12.30
CA VAL A 55 -1.78 14.90 13.65
C VAL A 55 -1.72 16.42 13.82
N ALA A 56 -1.56 17.16 12.72
CA ALA A 56 -1.51 18.62 12.72
C ALA A 56 -2.76 19.25 13.36
N SER A 57 -2.56 20.24 14.24
CA SER A 57 -3.66 20.80 15.03
C SER A 57 -4.66 21.66 14.26
N ARG A 58 -4.24 22.22 13.12
CA ARG A 58 -5.09 22.99 12.20
C ARG A 58 -4.64 22.74 10.77
N PRO A 59 -5.11 21.67 10.11
CA PRO A 59 -4.85 21.48 8.69
C PRO A 59 -5.53 22.61 7.91
N ARG A 60 -4.76 23.64 7.52
CA ARG A 60 -5.26 24.78 6.73
C ARG A 60 -5.63 24.40 5.30
N PHE A 61 -5.08 23.28 4.81
CA PHE A 61 -5.10 22.93 3.40
C PHE A 61 -6.16 21.90 3.00
N LEU A 62 -6.79 21.19 3.96
CA LEU A 62 -7.78 20.16 3.66
C LEU A 62 -8.95 20.19 4.65
N PRO A 63 -10.21 20.13 4.16
CA PRO A 63 -11.35 19.97 5.05
C PRO A 63 -11.25 18.67 5.86
N PRO A 64 -11.67 18.65 7.14
CA PRO A 64 -11.52 17.47 7.99
C PRO A 64 -12.16 16.20 7.45
N VAL A 65 -13.23 16.35 6.67
CA VAL A 65 -13.91 15.20 6.04
C VAL A 65 -13.00 14.50 5.04
N PHE A 66 -12.33 15.24 4.16
CA PHE A 66 -11.44 14.65 3.14
C PHE A 66 -10.26 13.94 3.79
N LEU A 67 -9.62 14.58 4.76
CA LEU A 67 -8.51 13.94 5.49
C LEU A 67 -9.00 12.71 6.26
N GLY A 68 -10.21 12.74 6.80
CA GLY A 68 -10.88 11.57 7.37
C GLY A 68 -11.01 10.40 6.39
N VAL A 69 -11.52 10.66 5.18
CA VAL A 69 -11.60 9.64 4.11
C VAL A 69 -10.22 9.08 3.79
N LEU A 70 -9.21 9.94 3.63
CA LEU A 70 -7.86 9.54 3.27
C LEU A 70 -7.19 8.68 4.35
N VAL A 71 -7.31 9.04 5.63
CA VAL A 71 -6.71 8.27 6.73
C VAL A 71 -7.40 6.90 6.87
N TRP A 72 -8.73 6.85 6.76
CA TRP A 72 -9.47 5.57 6.75
C TRP A 72 -9.16 4.72 5.52
N GLY A 73 -9.01 5.35 4.35
CA GLY A 73 -8.61 4.67 3.12
C GLY A 73 -7.20 4.09 3.20
N ALA A 74 -6.24 4.84 3.75
CA ALA A 74 -4.88 4.35 3.98
C ALA A 74 -4.86 3.16 4.94
N PHE A 75 -5.62 3.23 6.04
CA PHE A 75 -5.80 2.11 6.96
C PHE A 75 -6.39 0.89 6.24
N ALA A 76 -7.53 1.06 5.55
CA ALA A 76 -8.22 -0.05 4.91
C ALA A 76 -7.39 -0.70 3.79
N MET A 77 -6.68 0.10 3.00
CA MET A 77 -5.80 -0.40 1.93
C MET A 77 -4.68 -1.26 2.51
N LEU A 78 -4.01 -0.78 3.56
CA LEU A 78 -2.94 -1.52 4.23
C LEU A 78 -3.47 -2.77 4.94
N ALA A 79 -4.66 -2.68 5.57
CA ALA A 79 -5.28 -3.81 6.25
C ALA A 79 -5.66 -4.92 5.27
N VAL A 80 -6.30 -4.58 4.14
CA VAL A 80 -6.64 -5.55 3.09
C VAL A 80 -5.37 -6.16 2.50
N TYR A 81 -4.35 -5.35 2.21
CA TYR A 81 -3.06 -5.84 1.71
C TYR A 81 -2.37 -6.79 2.68
N ALA A 82 -2.29 -6.42 3.96
CA ALA A 82 -1.67 -7.24 4.99
C ALA A 82 -2.45 -8.54 5.22
N LEU A 83 -3.78 -8.47 5.25
CA LEU A 83 -4.64 -9.66 5.38
C LEU A 83 -4.48 -10.59 4.18
N GLY A 84 -4.45 -10.05 2.95
CA GLY A 84 -4.18 -10.83 1.75
C GLY A 84 -2.82 -11.54 1.82
N SER A 85 -1.80 -10.86 2.31
CA SER A 85 -0.46 -11.43 2.48
C SER A 85 -0.43 -12.56 3.53
N VAL A 86 -1.18 -12.42 4.63
CA VAL A 86 -1.34 -13.48 5.64
C VAL A 86 -2.08 -14.69 5.05
N VAL A 87 -3.17 -14.46 4.32
CA VAL A 87 -3.94 -15.53 3.65
C VAL A 87 -3.07 -16.27 2.65
N GLN A 88 -2.25 -15.55 1.87
CA GLN A 88 -1.29 -16.15 0.95
C GLN A 88 -0.27 -17.01 1.69
N ALA A 89 0.33 -16.52 2.77
CA ALA A 89 1.29 -17.29 3.58
C ALA A 89 0.66 -18.56 4.18
N ILE A 90 -0.58 -18.47 4.66
CA ILE A 90 -1.34 -19.65 5.14
C ILE A 90 -1.57 -20.64 4.00
N GLY A 91 -1.98 -20.16 2.82
CA GLY A 91 -2.19 -21.01 1.64
C GLY A 91 -0.91 -21.70 1.16
N MET A 92 0.24 -21.05 1.29
CA MET A 92 1.55 -21.66 0.99
C MET A 92 1.93 -22.70 2.07
N ALA A 93 1.74 -22.39 3.35
CA ALA A 93 2.01 -23.31 4.46
C ALA A 93 1.14 -24.57 4.41
N SER A 94 -0.11 -24.44 3.93
CA SER A 94 -1.03 -25.57 3.75
C SER A 94 -0.88 -26.30 2.40
N GLY A 95 0.03 -25.84 1.53
CA GLY A 95 0.23 -26.41 0.18
C GLY A 95 -0.89 -26.13 -0.83
N LEU A 96 -1.80 -25.19 -0.53
CA LEU A 96 -2.93 -24.85 -1.40
C LEU A 96 -2.58 -23.83 -2.50
N ALA A 97 -1.60 -22.96 -2.25
CA ALA A 97 -1.29 -21.80 -3.11
C ALA A 97 0.21 -21.60 -3.38
N GLY A 98 1.03 -22.63 -3.17
CA GLY A 98 2.48 -22.58 -3.33
C GLY A 98 3.19 -23.61 -2.46
N SER A 99 4.51 -23.51 -2.34
CA SER A 99 5.30 -24.33 -1.41
C SER A 99 5.58 -23.57 -0.11
N ALA A 100 5.56 -24.28 1.02
CA ALA A 100 6.00 -23.76 2.31
C ALA A 100 7.47 -23.33 2.30
N ASP A 101 8.31 -23.90 1.43
CA ASP A 101 9.74 -23.60 1.32
C ASP A 101 10.01 -22.16 0.84
N GLN A 102 9.01 -21.51 0.27
CA GLN A 102 9.08 -20.11 -0.17
C GLN A 102 8.78 -19.11 0.96
N ILE A 103 8.39 -19.59 2.14
CA ILE A 103 8.18 -18.73 3.32
C ILE A 103 9.54 -18.55 4.01
N ASP A 104 10.16 -17.40 3.76
CA ASP A 104 11.43 -17.01 4.37
C ASP A 104 11.26 -15.94 5.46
N LEU A 105 12.34 -15.69 6.20
CA LEU A 105 12.35 -14.70 7.27
C LEU A 105 12.06 -13.28 6.75
N ALA A 106 12.51 -12.96 5.54
CA ALA A 106 12.28 -11.66 4.92
C ALA A 106 10.79 -11.45 4.61
N GLY A 107 10.11 -12.45 4.06
CA GLY A 107 8.67 -12.45 3.82
C GLY A 107 7.87 -12.31 5.11
N VAL A 108 8.23 -13.03 6.17
CA VAL A 108 7.58 -12.87 7.49
C VAL A 108 7.76 -11.45 8.03
N ALA A 109 8.99 -10.92 8.00
CA ALA A 109 9.27 -9.56 8.45
C ALA A 109 8.50 -8.52 7.64
N TYR A 110 8.37 -8.73 6.33
CA TYR A 110 7.60 -7.89 5.43
C TYR A 110 6.11 -7.86 5.82
N VAL A 111 5.48 -9.02 6.04
CA VAL A 111 4.08 -9.09 6.48
C VAL A 111 3.88 -8.40 7.83
N LEU A 112 4.76 -8.66 8.80
CA LEU A 112 4.70 -8.02 10.13
C LEU A 112 4.85 -6.50 10.05
N PHE A 113 5.74 -6.01 9.18
CA PHE A 113 5.90 -4.58 8.94
C PHE A 113 4.59 -3.97 8.44
N PHE A 114 3.93 -4.56 7.43
CA PHE A 114 2.67 -4.04 6.92
C PHE A 114 1.53 -4.11 7.93
N LEU A 115 1.46 -5.15 8.76
CA LEU A 115 0.50 -5.23 9.86
C LEU A 115 0.72 -4.10 10.87
N MET A 116 1.97 -3.84 11.26
CA MET A 116 2.32 -2.75 12.17
C MET A 116 1.96 -1.38 11.58
N VAL A 117 2.25 -1.15 10.29
CA VAL A 117 1.90 0.10 9.62
C VAL A 117 0.37 0.25 9.49
N ALA A 118 -0.35 -0.81 9.15
CA ALA A 118 -1.81 -0.83 9.12
C ALA A 118 -2.40 -0.47 10.50
N ALA A 119 -1.94 -1.12 11.57
CA ALA A 119 -2.37 -0.82 12.93
C ALA A 119 -2.12 0.66 13.30
N GLY A 120 -0.94 1.20 12.96
CA GLY A 120 -0.62 2.61 13.18
C GLY A 120 -1.54 3.58 12.44
N PHE A 121 -1.89 3.30 11.18
CA PHE A 121 -2.90 4.08 10.46
C PHE A 121 -4.31 3.90 11.06
N GLY A 122 -4.66 2.73 11.57
CA GLY A 122 -5.91 2.51 12.29
C GLY A 122 -6.02 3.37 13.54
N VAL A 123 -4.95 3.47 14.33
CA VAL A 123 -4.87 4.37 15.50
C VAL A 123 -5.04 5.83 15.06
N LEU A 124 -4.36 6.26 13.99
CA LEU A 124 -4.51 7.61 13.44
C LEU A 124 -5.96 7.87 12.98
N ALA A 125 -6.58 6.92 12.28
CA ALA A 125 -7.95 7.03 11.78
C ALA A 125 -8.96 7.20 12.93
N ILE A 126 -8.85 6.37 13.96
CA ILE A 126 -9.71 6.42 15.15
C ILE A 126 -9.49 7.73 15.91
N SER A 127 -8.23 8.10 16.16
CA SER A 127 -7.87 9.34 16.87
C SER A 127 -8.41 10.57 16.15
N TYR A 128 -8.18 10.66 14.83
CA TYR A 128 -8.66 11.76 13.99
C TYR A 128 -10.19 11.84 13.96
N SER A 129 -10.86 10.69 13.81
CA SER A 129 -12.32 10.60 13.80
C SER A 129 -12.94 11.09 15.10
N ARG A 130 -12.32 10.75 16.24
CA ARG A 130 -12.76 11.22 17.57
C ARG A 130 -12.52 12.72 17.72
N ARG A 131 -11.35 13.23 17.32
CA ARG A 131 -10.98 14.65 17.42
C ARG A 131 -11.92 15.56 16.63
N PHE A 132 -12.32 15.14 15.42
CA PHE A 132 -13.15 15.94 14.51
C PHE A 132 -14.61 15.46 14.43
N ARG A 133 -15.03 14.51 15.27
CA ARG A 133 -16.38 13.92 15.31
C ARG A 133 -16.91 13.54 13.92
N LEU A 134 -16.11 12.81 13.16
CA LEU A 134 -16.46 12.42 11.81
C LEU A 134 -17.72 11.54 11.79
N ARG A 135 -18.57 11.73 10.77
CA ARG A 135 -19.76 10.90 10.55
C ARG A 135 -19.35 9.51 10.07
N LYS A 136 -20.15 8.49 10.41
CA LYS A 136 -19.92 7.09 9.96
C LYS A 136 -19.79 6.95 8.45
N GLY A 137 -20.51 7.77 7.66
CA GLY A 137 -20.39 7.76 6.19
C GLY A 137 -18.97 8.06 5.69
N VAL A 138 -18.20 8.88 6.40
CA VAL A 138 -16.79 9.18 6.05
C VAL A 138 -15.91 7.95 6.25
N VAL A 139 -16.15 7.20 7.33
CA VAL A 139 -15.45 5.95 7.64
C VAL A 139 -15.73 4.91 6.56
N VAL A 140 -17.00 4.73 6.22
CA VAL A 140 -17.43 3.77 5.18
C VAL A 140 -16.86 4.16 3.82
N LEU A 141 -16.91 5.44 3.46
CA LEU A 141 -16.35 5.92 2.19
C LEU A 141 -14.85 5.68 2.10
N GLY A 142 -14.09 5.98 3.16
CA GLY A 142 -12.66 5.67 3.21
C GLY A 142 -12.39 4.16 3.10
N ALA A 143 -13.13 3.35 3.87
CA ALA A 143 -12.97 1.90 3.86
C ALA A 143 -13.29 1.25 2.51
N LEU A 144 -14.36 1.70 1.83
CA LEU A 144 -14.74 1.19 0.51
C LEU A 144 -13.86 1.73 -0.61
N GLY A 145 -13.24 2.90 -0.43
CA GLY A 145 -12.25 3.43 -1.37
C GLY A 145 -11.02 2.53 -1.50
N ALA A 146 -10.68 1.76 -0.45
CA ALA A 146 -9.51 0.88 -0.46
C ALA A 146 -9.64 -0.31 -1.43
N PRO A 147 -10.69 -1.15 -1.40
CA PRO A 147 -10.91 -2.19 -2.42
C PRO A 147 -10.90 -1.65 -3.85
N VAL A 148 -11.52 -0.49 -4.08
CA VAL A 148 -11.55 0.14 -5.42
C VAL A 148 -10.14 0.54 -5.84
N ALA A 149 -9.41 1.24 -4.97
CA ALA A 149 -8.04 1.65 -5.27
C ALA A 149 -7.11 0.45 -5.47
N LEU A 150 -7.24 -0.61 -4.66
CA LEU A 150 -6.50 -1.85 -4.82
C LEU A 150 -6.85 -2.53 -6.15
N GLY A 151 -8.12 -2.60 -6.53
CA GLY A 151 -8.53 -3.14 -7.83
C GLY A 151 -7.93 -2.34 -9.00
N VAL A 152 -7.89 -1.00 -8.89
CA VAL A 152 -7.23 -0.16 -9.90
C VAL A 152 -5.73 -0.45 -9.97
N ILE A 153 -5.04 -0.45 -8.82
CA ILE A 153 -3.59 -0.62 -8.77
C ILE A 153 -3.17 -2.03 -9.18
N LEU A 154 -3.88 -3.06 -8.75
CA LEU A 154 -3.49 -4.46 -8.93
C LEU A 154 -4.02 -5.08 -10.22
N LEU A 155 -5.06 -4.51 -10.83
CA LEU A 155 -5.66 -5.05 -12.05
C LEU A 155 -5.61 -4.04 -13.21
N ALA A 156 -6.18 -2.85 -13.01
CA ALA A 156 -6.33 -1.89 -14.10
C ALA A 156 -4.99 -1.35 -14.60
N VAL A 157 -4.06 -1.02 -13.70
CA VAL A 157 -2.72 -0.52 -14.09
C VAL A 157 -1.93 -1.60 -14.83
N PRO A 158 -1.77 -2.84 -14.32
CA PRO A 158 -1.11 -3.92 -15.08
C PRO A 158 -1.75 -4.21 -16.43
N MET A 159 -3.08 -4.26 -16.52
CA MET A 159 -3.77 -4.45 -17.80
C MET A 159 -3.50 -3.32 -18.80
N LEU A 160 -3.45 -2.07 -18.32
CA LEU A 160 -3.12 -0.92 -19.17
C LEU A 160 -1.66 -1.01 -19.65
N LEU A 161 -0.72 -1.36 -18.77
CA LEU A 161 0.68 -1.54 -19.14
C LEU A 161 0.86 -2.67 -20.16
N ALA A 162 0.12 -3.77 -20.01
CA ALA A 162 0.10 -4.86 -20.99
C ALA A 162 -0.48 -4.41 -22.34
N ALA A 163 -1.59 -3.67 -22.32
CA ALA A 163 -2.21 -3.14 -23.54
C ALA A 163 -1.31 -2.13 -24.29
N LEU A 164 -0.46 -1.41 -23.56
CA LEU A 164 0.54 -0.49 -24.11
C LEU A 164 1.85 -1.19 -24.56
N GLY A 165 1.96 -2.51 -24.38
CA GLY A 165 3.17 -3.27 -24.72
C GLY A 165 4.36 -3.01 -23.77
N VAL A 166 4.11 -2.42 -22.60
CA VAL A 166 5.12 -2.09 -21.59
C VAL A 166 5.45 -3.28 -20.68
N MET A 167 4.52 -4.23 -20.57
CA MET A 167 4.74 -5.51 -19.90
C MET A 167 4.10 -6.66 -20.70
N PRO A 168 4.61 -7.89 -20.58
CA PRO A 168 3.91 -9.07 -21.07
C PRO A 168 2.49 -9.16 -20.49
N ALA A 169 1.54 -9.63 -21.30
CA ALA A 169 0.18 -9.88 -20.82
C ALA A 169 0.19 -11.02 -19.78
N PRO A 170 -0.59 -10.90 -18.69
CA PRO A 170 -0.73 -11.95 -17.69
C PRO A 170 -1.40 -13.21 -18.24
#